data_AF-A0A371FYV1-F1
#
_entry.id   AF-A0A371FYV1-F1
#
_cell.length_a   1.000
_cell.length_b   1.000
_cell.length_c   1.000
_cell.angle_alpha   90.00
_cell.angle_beta   90.00
_cell.angle_gamma   90.00
#
_symmetry.space_group_name_H-M   'P 1'
#
loop_
_entity.id
_entity.type
_entity.pdbx_description
1 polymer ?
#
loop_
_entity_poly.entity_id
_entity_poly.type
_entity_poly.pdbx_seq_one_letter_code
_entity_poly.pdbx_strand_id
1 'polypeptide(L)'
;MTNPSRKDWSQLLEDALWAHRTACRTPLGMSPYRIVFGKTCYLLVELEHKAYWAIKQCNMAYDQVGEQRKFQLQELDELRLEAYENSRIYKQIERLLCRPKSKFHSRWDEPFVITNIFPHGAVQLKEEHTNNTF
;
A
#
# COMPACT_ATOMS: atom_id res chain seq x y z
N MET A 1 8.72 42.05 24.24
CA MET A 1 7.47 42.38 24.97
C MET A 1 6.32 42.15 24.00
N THR A 2 5.81 40.92 23.93
CA THR A 2 4.69 40.54 23.04
C THR A 2 3.37 40.95 23.67
N ASN A 3 2.47 41.55 22.89
CA ASN A 3 1.12 41.91 23.35
C ASN A 3 0.35 40.65 23.77
N PRO A 4 -0.03 40.50 25.06
CA PRO A 4 -0.78 39.33 25.51
C PRO A 4 -2.21 39.42 24.99
N SER A 5 -2.61 38.46 24.17
CA SER A 5 -3.99 38.29 23.77
C SER A 5 -4.82 37.88 24.99
N ARG A 6 -6.14 38.14 24.97
CA ARG A 6 -7.04 37.78 26.08
C ARG A 6 -6.98 36.28 26.46
N LYS A 7 -6.58 35.41 25.53
CA LYS A 7 -6.42 33.96 25.75
C LYS A 7 -5.14 33.60 26.51
N ASP A 8 -4.15 34.49 26.56
CA ASP A 8 -2.85 34.18 27.17
C ASP A 8 -2.90 34.34 28.71
N TRP A 9 -3.87 35.10 29.22
CA TRP A 9 -4.08 35.30 30.67
C TRP A 9 -4.42 34.02 31.43
N SER A 10 -5.07 33.04 30.81
CA SER A 10 -5.32 31.75 31.48
C SER A 10 -4.04 30.96 31.66
N GLN A 11 -3.15 30.92 30.66
CA GLN A 11 -1.83 30.30 30.78
C GLN A 11 -0.94 31.05 31.78
N LEU A 12 -0.94 32.38 31.75
CA LEU A 12 -0.23 33.19 32.72
C LEU A 12 -0.77 33.03 34.16
N LEU A 13 -2.07 32.78 34.33
CA LEU A 13 -2.66 32.52 35.65
C LEU A 13 -2.20 31.18 36.23
N GLU A 14 -2.17 30.12 35.42
CA GLU A 14 -1.64 28.81 35.84
C GLU A 14 -0.16 28.93 36.24
N ASP A 15 0.64 29.62 35.43
CA ASP A 15 2.06 29.86 35.70
C ASP A 15 2.28 30.72 36.96
N ALA A 16 1.45 31.74 37.19
CA ALA A 16 1.51 32.59 38.38
C ALA A 16 1.11 31.82 39.66
N LEU A 17 0.05 31.01 39.61
CA LEU A 17 -0.37 30.14 40.70
C LEU A 17 0.72 29.11 41.02
N TRP A 18 1.38 28.59 39.99
CA TRP A 18 2.52 27.68 40.13
C TRP A 18 3.72 28.31 40.82
N ALA A 19 4.10 29.51 40.41
CA ALA A 19 5.19 30.27 41.03
C ALA A 19 4.87 30.57 42.50
N HIS A 20 3.63 30.97 42.81
CA HIS A 20 3.21 31.22 44.19
C HIS A 20 3.25 29.96 45.07
N ARG A 21 2.90 28.79 44.52
CA ARG A 21 2.92 27.52 45.26
C ARG A 21 4.34 27.01 45.55
N THR A 22 5.32 27.35 44.73
CA THR A 22 6.69 26.76 44.76
C THR A 22 7.78 27.72 45.23
N ALA A 23 7.71 28.99 44.82
CA ALA A 23 8.77 29.98 45.04
C ALA A 23 8.51 30.90 46.23
N CYS A 24 7.24 31.21 46.55
CA CYS A 24 6.93 32.03 47.71
C CYS A 24 7.20 31.24 48.99
N ARG A 25 8.21 31.66 49.74
CA ARG A 25 8.48 31.16 51.08
C ARG A 25 7.72 32.01 52.09
N THR A 26 7.04 31.35 53.01
CA THR A 26 6.51 31.99 54.21
C THR A 26 7.68 32.45 55.10
N PRO A 27 7.44 33.34 56.09
CA PRO A 27 8.47 33.71 57.08
C PRO A 27 9.11 32.52 57.82
N LEU A 28 8.45 31.36 57.81
CA LEU A 28 8.92 30.08 58.36
C LEU A 28 9.80 29.28 57.37
N GLY A 29 10.11 29.82 56.20
CA GLY A 29 10.93 29.17 55.16
C GLY A 29 10.23 28.05 54.37
N MET A 30 8.94 27.80 54.63
CA MET A 30 8.15 26.74 54.00
C MET A 30 7.30 27.30 52.84
N SER A 31 7.11 26.51 51.79
CA SER A 31 6.16 26.87 50.72
C SER A 31 4.71 26.66 51.21
N PRO A 32 3.75 27.48 50.74
CA PRO A 32 2.33 27.32 51.08
C PRO A 32 1.82 25.89 50.88
N TYR A 33 2.31 25.25 49.82
CA TYR A 33 1.98 23.87 49.49
C TYR A 33 2.43 22.86 50.57
N ARG A 34 3.66 23.02 51.07
CA ARG A 34 4.23 22.15 52.10
C ARG A 34 3.53 22.31 53.45
N ILE A 35 2.95 23.48 53.72
CA ILE A 35 2.16 23.75 54.93
C ILE A 35 0.83 23.00 54.88
N VAL A 36 0.15 22.98 53.73
CA VAL A 36 -1.16 22.33 53.59
C VAL A 36 -1.03 20.80 53.50
N PHE A 37 -0.03 20.30 52.77
CA PHE A 37 0.07 18.86 52.44
C PHE A 37 1.21 18.12 53.14
N GLY A 38 2.04 18.81 53.93
CA GLY A 38 3.12 18.22 54.73
C GLY A 38 4.31 17.63 53.94
N LYS A 39 4.24 17.60 52.60
CA LYS A 39 5.27 17.05 51.69
C LYS A 39 5.89 18.14 50.82
N THR A 40 7.14 17.95 50.39
CA THR A 40 7.76 18.75 49.33
C THR A 40 6.98 18.57 48.02
N CYS A 41 6.89 19.65 47.24
CA CYS A 41 5.94 19.90 46.15
C CYS A 41 5.56 18.69 45.28
N TYR A 42 4.28 18.58 44.88
CA TYR A 42 3.73 17.55 43.97
C TYR A 42 4.24 17.68 42.52
N LEU A 43 5.21 18.57 42.30
CA LEU A 43 5.92 18.82 41.05
C LEU A 43 6.36 17.53 40.35
N LEU A 44 6.89 16.57 41.11
CA LEU A 44 7.35 15.29 40.54
C LEU A 44 6.18 14.44 40.02
N VAL A 45 5.09 14.33 40.78
CA VAL A 45 3.92 13.54 40.37
C VAL A 45 3.21 14.17 39.16
N GLU A 46 3.11 15.50 39.11
CA GLU A 46 2.53 16.17 37.95
C GLU A 46 3.42 16.05 36.70
N LEU A 47 4.74 16.10 36.86
CA LEU A 47 5.68 15.86 35.77
C LEU A 47 5.64 14.41 35.27
N GLU A 48 5.61 13.44 36.18
CA GLU A 48 5.45 12.01 35.86
C GLU A 48 4.13 11.75 35.13
N HIS A 49 3.03 12.34 35.61
CA HIS A 49 1.72 12.21 34.96
C HIS A 49 1.70 12.87 33.57
N LYS A 50 2.31 14.06 33.41
CA LYS A 50 2.44 14.71 32.09
C LYS A 50 3.30 13.90 31.13
N ALA A 51 4.41 13.34 31.61
CA ALA A 51 5.27 12.45 30.83
C ALA A 51 4.54 11.16 30.42
N TYR A 52 3.81 10.55 31.35
CA TYR A 52 2.97 9.38 31.09
C TYR A 52 1.91 9.67 30.01
N TRP A 53 1.21 10.80 30.10
CA TRP A 53 0.23 11.19 29.10
C TRP A 53 0.84 11.47 27.73
N ALA A 54 2.00 12.11 27.67
CA ALA A 54 2.72 12.32 26.41
C ALA A 54 3.08 10.98 25.76
N ILE A 55 3.65 10.03 26.52
CA ILE A 55 3.97 8.69 26.04
C ILE A 55 2.71 7.96 25.54
N LYS A 56 1.62 8.03 26.33
CA LYS A 56 0.34 7.40 25.96
C LYS A 56 -0.22 7.95 24.65
N GLN A 57 -0.16 9.27 24.45
CA GLN A 57 -0.59 9.91 23.20
C GLN A 57 0.29 9.51 22.01
N CYS A 58 1.61 9.49 22.19
CA CYS A 58 2.53 9.01 21.16
C CYS A 58 2.21 7.56 20.77
N ASN A 59 1.98 6.67 21.73
CA ASN A 59 1.65 5.28 21.45
C ASN A 59 0.33 5.12 20.68
N MET A 60 -0.72 5.88 21.03
CA MET A 60 -1.98 5.87 20.28
C MET A 60 -1.79 6.31 18.83
N ALA A 61 -0.96 7.34 18.60
CA ALA A 61 -0.63 7.78 17.25
C ALA A 61 0.16 6.70 16.47
N TYR A 62 1.08 6.00 17.13
CA TYR A 62 1.80 4.88 16.51
C TYR A 62 0.87 3.73 16.12
N ASP A 63 -0.12 3.38 16.95
CA ASP A 63 -1.10 2.35 16.63
C ASP A 63 -1.92 2.72 15.39
N GLN A 64 -2.40 3.97 15.32
CA GLN A 64 -3.15 4.49 14.17
C GLN A 64 -2.31 4.45 12.88
N VAL A 65 -1.05 4.89 12.94
CA VAL A 65 -0.12 4.82 11.80
C VAL A 65 0.17 3.37 11.41
N GLY A 66 0.26 2.47 12.39
CA GLY A 66 0.42 1.04 12.18
C GLY A 66 -0.75 0.43 11.39
N GLU A 67 -1.98 0.74 11.79
CA GLU A 67 -3.19 0.28 11.09
C GLU A 67 -3.28 0.87 9.68
N GLN A 68 -3.03 2.17 9.50
CA GLN A 68 -3.00 2.78 8.16
C GLN A 68 -1.99 2.10 7.23
N ARG A 69 -0.79 1.79 7.73
CA ARG A 69 0.23 1.08 6.95
C ARG A 69 -0.21 -0.34 6.58
N LYS A 70 -0.92 -1.05 7.48
CA LYS A 70 -1.48 -2.38 7.17
C LYS A 70 -2.50 -2.30 6.04
N PHE A 71 -3.41 -1.33 6.07
CA PHE A 71 -4.38 -1.14 4.99
C PHE A 71 -3.70 -0.87 3.65
N GLN A 72 -2.68 0.00 3.62
CA GLN A 72 -1.90 0.28 2.42
C GLN A 72 -1.20 -0.97 1.87
N LEU A 73 -0.64 -1.82 2.74
CA LEU A 73 -0.01 -3.07 2.31
C LEU A 73 -1.03 -4.04 1.72
N GLN A 74 -2.21 -4.15 2.32
CA GLN A 74 -3.28 -5.01 1.81
C GLN A 74 -3.74 -4.56 0.42
N GLU A 75 -3.95 -3.26 0.21
CA GLU A 75 -4.31 -2.70 -1.09
C GLU A 75 -3.27 -3.03 -2.18
N LEU A 76 -1.97 -2.94 -1.84
CA LEU A 76 -0.90 -3.31 -2.77
C LEU A 76 -0.89 -4.82 -3.10
N ASP A 77 -1.19 -5.68 -2.12
CA ASP A 77 -1.28 -7.12 -2.36
C ASP A 77 -2.48 -7.48 -3.25
N GLU A 78 -3.62 -6.79 -3.08
CA GLU A 78 -4.80 -6.94 -3.94
C GLU A 78 -4.49 -6.55 -5.39
N LEU A 79 -3.85 -5.38 -5.60
CA LEU A 79 -3.42 -4.95 -6.94
C LEU A 79 -2.43 -5.93 -7.58
N ARG A 80 -1.51 -6.50 -6.79
CA ARG A 80 -0.56 -7.50 -7.27
C ARG A 80 -1.27 -8.78 -7.70
N LEU A 81 -2.27 -9.23 -6.94
CA LEU A 81 -3.07 -10.41 -7.27
C LEU A 81 -3.87 -10.18 -8.55
N GLU A 82 -4.52 -9.02 -8.68
CA GLU A 82 -5.27 -8.64 -9.89
C GLU A 82 -4.37 -8.63 -11.13
N ALA A 83 -3.18 -8.03 -11.05
CA ALA A 83 -2.21 -8.03 -12.15
C ALA A 83 -1.77 -9.46 -12.54
N TYR A 84 -1.60 -10.36 -11.57
CA TYR A 84 -1.25 -11.75 -11.81
C TYR A 84 -2.39 -12.51 -12.52
N GLU A 85 -3.63 -12.33 -12.06
CA GLU A 85 -4.82 -12.90 -12.69
C GLU A 85 -4.99 -12.39 -14.12
N ASN A 86 -4.86 -11.08 -14.32
CA ASN A 86 -4.90 -10.45 -15.65
C ASN A 86 -3.84 -11.04 -16.58
N SER A 87 -2.59 -11.16 -16.13
CA SER A 87 -1.51 -11.78 -16.92
C SER A 87 -1.84 -13.23 -17.30
N ARG A 88 -2.41 -14.00 -16.37
CA ARG A 88 -2.82 -15.38 -16.60
C ARG A 88 -3.94 -15.47 -17.63
N ILE A 89 -4.92 -14.57 -17.58
CA ILE A 89 -6.01 -14.47 -18.56
C ILE A 89 -5.45 -14.12 -19.94
N TYR A 90 -4.58 -13.12 -20.06
CA TYR A 90 -3.97 -12.75 -21.35
C TYR A 90 -3.22 -13.92 -22.01
N LYS A 91 -2.38 -14.63 -21.24
CA LYS A 91 -1.67 -15.82 -21.74
C LYS A 91 -2.64 -16.92 -22.17
N GLN A 92 -3.76 -17.07 -21.47
CA GLN A 92 -4.77 -18.06 -21.83
C GLN A 92 -5.50 -17.67 -23.12
N ILE A 93 -5.86 -16.40 -23.29
CA ILE A 93 -6.47 -15.87 -24.51
C ILE A 93 -5.52 -16.03 -25.69
N GLU A 94 -4.24 -15.69 -25.53
CA GLU A 94 -3.21 -15.88 -26.56
C GLU A 94 -3.11 -17.34 -26.98
N ARG A 95 -3.05 -18.28 -26.04
CA ARG A 95 -3.05 -19.73 -26.33
C ARG A 95 -4.30 -20.18 -27.09
N LEU A 96 -5.47 -19.63 -26.77
CA LEU A 96 -6.72 -19.95 -27.46
C LEU A 96 -6.77 -19.35 -28.86
N LEU A 97 -6.22 -18.15 -29.06
CA LEU A 97 -6.12 -17.48 -30.35
C LEU A 97 -5.12 -18.19 -31.28
N CYS A 98 -3.97 -18.62 -30.73
CA CYS A 98 -2.93 -19.36 -31.45
C CYS A 98 -3.25 -20.86 -31.62
N ARG A 99 -4.37 -21.36 -31.10
CA ARG A 99 -4.91 -22.66 -31.52
C ARG A 99 -5.71 -22.44 -32.82
N PRO A 100 -5.17 -22.80 -34.01
CA PRO A 100 -5.94 -22.69 -35.24
C PRO A 100 -7.22 -23.53 -35.11
N LYS A 101 -8.39 -22.88 -35.16
CA LYS A 101 -9.72 -23.53 -35.14
C LYS A 101 -10.06 -24.25 -36.44
N SER A 102 -9.17 -24.22 -37.43
CA SER A 102 -9.33 -24.96 -38.67
C SER A 102 -8.05 -25.75 -38.92
N LYS A 103 -8.22 -27.06 -39.06
CA LYS A 103 -7.31 -27.93 -39.79
C LYS A 103 -6.75 -27.15 -40.98
N PHE A 104 -5.46 -26.89 -40.99
CA PHE A 104 -4.74 -26.74 -42.26
C PHE A 104 -4.76 -28.12 -42.92
N HIS A 105 -5.92 -28.51 -43.45
CA HIS A 105 -5.92 -29.43 -44.57
C HIS A 105 -5.33 -28.62 -45.70
N SER A 106 -4.09 -28.98 -46.07
CA SER A 106 -3.64 -28.77 -47.43
C SER A 106 -4.79 -29.06 -48.38
N ARG A 107 -5.17 -28.10 -49.24
CA ARG A 107 -6.02 -28.37 -50.40
C ARG A 107 -5.28 -29.17 -51.49
N TRP A 108 -4.19 -29.82 -51.10
CA TRP A 108 -3.50 -30.76 -51.94
C TRP A 108 -4.27 -32.06 -51.78
N ASP A 109 -5.06 -32.38 -52.79
CA ASP A 109 -5.62 -33.71 -52.92
C ASP A 109 -4.46 -34.72 -53.11
N GLU A 110 -4.80 -35.99 -52.93
CA GLU A 110 -3.92 -37.17 -52.78
C GLU A 110 -2.73 -37.30 -53.77
N PRO A 111 -1.76 -38.22 -53.54
CA PRO A 111 -0.53 -38.30 -54.32
C PRO A 111 -0.77 -38.32 -55.85
N PHE A 112 -0.22 -37.33 -56.56
CA PHE A 112 -0.28 -37.24 -58.02
C PHE A 112 0.94 -37.91 -58.65
N VAL A 113 0.75 -38.54 -59.80
CA VAL A 113 1.84 -39.09 -60.61
C VAL A 113 2.19 -38.10 -61.71
N ILE A 114 3.46 -37.71 -61.79
CA ILE A 114 3.98 -36.87 -62.87
C ILE A 114 4.13 -37.75 -64.11
N THR A 115 3.43 -37.41 -65.18
CA THR A 115 3.49 -38.17 -66.44
C THR A 115 4.48 -37.59 -67.42
N ASN A 116 4.45 -36.27 -67.61
CA ASN A 116 5.28 -35.56 -68.59
C ASN A 116 5.83 -34.24 -68.01
N ILE A 117 7.07 -33.93 -68.35
CA ILE A 117 7.72 -32.66 -68.02
C ILE A 117 8.14 -32.01 -69.34
N PHE A 118 7.63 -30.83 -69.62
CA PHE A 118 7.92 -30.11 -70.86
C PHE A 118 9.20 -29.26 -70.72
N PRO A 119 9.94 -28.99 -71.81
CA PRO A 119 11.21 -28.24 -71.76
C PRO A 119 11.10 -26.83 -71.17
N HIS A 120 9.89 -26.25 -71.18
CA HIS A 120 9.57 -24.93 -70.64
C HIS A 120 9.05 -24.97 -69.19
N GLY A 121 9.18 -26.11 -68.51
CA GLY A 121 8.91 -26.25 -67.07
C GLY A 121 7.46 -26.54 -66.70
N ALA A 122 6.55 -26.68 -67.67
CA ALA A 122 5.20 -27.19 -67.41
C ALA A 122 5.27 -28.69 -67.06
N VAL A 123 4.49 -29.12 -66.08
CA VAL A 123 4.41 -30.51 -65.63
C VAL A 123 2.97 -30.97 -65.73
N GLN A 124 2.76 -32.10 -66.40
CA GLN A 124 1.45 -32.72 -66.51
C GLN A 124 1.25 -33.69 -65.34
N LEU A 125 0.17 -33.49 -64.59
CA LEU A 125 -0.16 -34.32 -63.43
C LEU A 125 -1.33 -35.23 -63.75
N LYS A 126 -1.27 -36.47 -63.27
CA LYS A 126 -2.37 -37.43 -63.40
C LYS A 126 -2.79 -37.94 -62.03
N GLU A 127 -4.08 -37.91 -61.78
CA GLU A 127 -4.71 -38.45 -60.58
C GLU A 127 -4.97 -39.95 -60.74
N GLU A 128 -4.53 -40.75 -59.77
CA GLU A 128 -4.44 -42.22 -59.90
C GLU A 128 -5.82 -42.90 -59.93
N HIS A 129 -6.81 -42.32 -59.27
CA HIS A 129 -8.14 -42.93 -59.08
C HIS A 129 -9.19 -42.47 -60.10
N THR A 130 -9.05 -41.27 -60.68
CA THR A 130 -10.02 -40.71 -61.65
C THR A 130 -9.52 -40.69 -63.09
N ASN A 131 -8.24 -40.99 -63.34
CA ASN A 131 -7.56 -40.78 -64.62
C ASN A 131 -7.64 -39.34 -65.15
N ASN A 132 -8.07 -38.38 -64.32
CA ASN A 132 -8.09 -36.97 -64.69
C ASN A 132 -6.66 -36.45 -64.84
N THR A 133 -6.44 -35.61 -65.85
CA THR A 133 -5.13 -35.00 -66.15
C THR A 133 -5.23 -33.49 -65.98
N PHE A 134 -4.28 -32.91 -65.25
CA PHE A 134 -4.18 -31.48 -64.95
C PHE A 134 -2.90 -30.88 -65.54
#